data_AF-A0A3A9SGC5-F1
#
_entry.id   AF-A0A3A9SGC5-F1
#
_cell.length_a   1.000
_cell.length_b   1.000
_cell.length_c   1.000
_cell.angle_alpha   90.00
_cell.angle_beta   90.00
_cell.angle_gamma   90.00
#
_symmetry.space_group_name_H-M   'P 1'
#
loop_
_entity.id
_entity.type
_entity.pdbx_description
1 polymer ?
#
loop_
_entity_poly.entity_id
_entity_poly.type
_entity_poly.pdbx_seq_one_letter_code
_entity_poly.pdbx_strand_id
1 'polypeptide(L)'
;MIKTNEALTFSEDHIVHSLPKILGCSNQDILFIDIETTGLSLRSSDLYLIGLSFYKDGKWQITQFFAEDINQEKEILEAFLDFSKGFTKILHYNGDRFDLPYIKIKLEKYNLPDAFESMDSIDIYKKIGPYKRQLGLMDCKQKTIELYLGINREDKYDGGKLIPIYKNYEQSKNPEALKLLLLHNFEDVKGMFGILPMLQYSTFFAMFKNLPKVSVRTDDDIDDEKYCSDWVSKLPVKAVKVQANQYDDMDGNSRKEIFMKLSMAMALPCALTGNYEGFYLKTNGSEATLRLPLYEDELKYFYSNYKDYFYLPKEDMAIHKSIASFVDKAYREKAKPETCYTKKEGQFLKEWDLVFAPFFKKDYEDKNFYFDLNENMKKSRFAMSLYASHVMAKILEI
;
A
#
# COMPACT_ATOMS: atom_id res chain seq x y z
N MET A 1 -20.89 -9.12 36.74
CA MET A 1 -20.61 -9.30 35.30
C MET A 1 -20.21 -10.73 34.92
N ILE A 2 -20.34 -11.11 33.64
CA ILE A 2 -19.77 -12.35 33.08
C ILE A 2 -18.33 -12.08 32.60
N LYS A 3 -17.41 -13.01 32.89
CA LYS A 3 -16.03 -12.99 32.41
C LYS A 3 -15.71 -14.29 31.67
N THR A 4 -15.21 -14.17 30.44
CA THR A 4 -14.70 -15.31 29.66
C THR A 4 -13.17 -15.25 29.54
N ASN A 5 -12.53 -16.39 29.27
CA ASN A 5 -11.13 -16.43 28.89
C ASN A 5 -10.87 -17.61 27.96
N GLU A 6 -10.29 -17.35 26.80
CA GLU A 6 -9.98 -18.37 25.79
C GLU A 6 -8.58 -18.16 25.22
N ALA A 7 -7.78 -19.23 25.15
CA ALA A 7 -6.44 -19.18 24.57
C ALA A 7 -6.49 -19.35 23.05
N LEU A 8 -5.76 -18.51 22.32
CA LEU A 8 -5.59 -18.60 20.88
C LEU A 8 -4.38 -19.47 20.55
N THR A 9 -4.49 -20.20 19.43
CA THR A 9 -3.38 -20.94 18.84
C THR A 9 -3.20 -20.45 17.40
N PHE A 10 -1.97 -20.17 17.02
CA PHE A 10 -1.59 -19.73 15.68
C PHE A 10 -0.57 -20.70 15.11
N SER A 11 -0.50 -20.79 13.77
CA SER A 11 0.57 -21.53 13.09
C SER A 11 1.91 -20.82 13.29
N GLU A 12 3.03 -21.56 13.20
CA GLU A 12 4.37 -21.00 13.39
C GLU A 12 4.69 -19.85 12.41
N ASP A 13 4.18 -19.93 11.19
CA ASP A 13 4.37 -18.90 10.15
C ASP A 13 3.41 -17.70 10.27
N HIS A 14 2.56 -17.65 11.30
CA HIS A 14 1.57 -16.58 11.45
C HIS A 14 2.25 -15.24 11.74
N ILE A 15 1.82 -14.16 11.07
CA ILE A 15 2.44 -12.83 11.17
C ILE A 15 2.44 -12.26 12.60
N VAL A 16 1.56 -12.74 13.47
CA VAL A 16 1.52 -12.35 14.90
C VAL A 16 2.87 -12.56 15.59
N HIS A 17 3.65 -13.57 15.17
CA HIS A 17 4.99 -13.81 15.71
C HIS A 17 6.00 -12.72 15.31
N SER A 18 5.71 -11.97 14.25
CA SER A 18 6.49 -10.80 13.81
C SER A 18 5.97 -9.48 14.38
N LEU A 19 4.85 -9.47 15.12
CA LEU A 19 4.24 -8.25 15.65
C LEU A 19 5.20 -7.43 16.53
N PRO A 20 6.02 -8.04 17.43
CA PRO A 20 7.03 -7.30 18.19
C PRO A 20 8.00 -6.50 17.32
N LYS A 21 8.44 -7.09 16.20
CA LYS A 21 9.36 -6.45 15.26
C LYS A 21 8.68 -5.34 14.46
N ILE A 22 7.42 -5.56 14.06
CA ILE A 22 6.63 -4.58 13.29
C ILE A 22 6.32 -3.34 14.15
N LEU A 23 5.99 -3.54 15.43
CA LEU A 23 5.58 -2.47 16.34
C LEU A 23 6.73 -1.90 17.19
N GLY A 24 7.88 -2.58 17.25
CA GLY A 24 9.03 -2.18 18.07
C GLY A 24 8.77 -2.30 19.57
N CYS A 25 8.04 -3.34 20.02
CA CYS A 25 7.72 -3.59 21.44
C CYS A 25 7.63 -5.10 21.73
N SER A 26 7.49 -5.51 23.00
CA SER A 26 7.29 -6.92 23.34
C SER A 26 5.81 -7.32 23.21
N ASN A 27 5.52 -8.61 23.02
CA ASN A 27 4.13 -9.09 22.99
C ASN A 27 3.36 -8.79 24.28
N GLN A 28 4.05 -8.79 25.44
CA GLN A 28 3.45 -8.47 26.74
C GLN A 28 3.02 -7.01 26.87
N ASP A 29 3.54 -6.13 26.01
CA ASP A 29 3.25 -4.70 26.05
C ASP A 29 1.96 -4.34 25.28
N ILE A 30 1.42 -5.29 24.51
CA ILE A 30 0.34 -5.08 23.54
C ILE A 30 -0.99 -5.60 24.09
N LEU A 31 -1.98 -4.72 24.09
CA LEU A 31 -3.38 -5.05 24.39
C LEU A 31 -4.23 -4.79 23.15
N PHE A 32 -4.92 -5.81 22.65
CA PHE A 32 -5.97 -5.62 21.64
C PHE A 32 -7.28 -5.28 22.33
N ILE A 33 -8.09 -4.43 21.72
CA ILE A 33 -9.40 -4.04 22.27
C ILE A 33 -10.47 -3.92 21.17
N ASP A 34 -11.68 -4.30 21.53
CA ASP A 34 -12.92 -4.02 20.81
C ASP A 34 -14.07 -3.93 21.84
N ILE A 35 -15.05 -3.04 21.60
CA ILE A 35 -16.20 -2.86 22.51
C ILE A 35 -17.54 -3.07 21.83
N GLU A 36 -18.53 -3.46 22.63
CA GLU A 36 -19.93 -3.43 22.22
C GLU A 36 -20.77 -2.49 23.07
N THR A 37 -21.67 -1.79 22.39
CA THR A 37 -22.47 -0.73 22.99
C THR A 37 -23.94 -0.80 22.55
N THR A 38 -24.85 -0.27 23.36
CA THR A 38 -26.29 -0.23 23.05
C THR A 38 -26.66 0.86 22.02
N GLY A 39 -25.66 1.50 21.38
CA GLY A 39 -25.83 2.51 20.34
C GLY A 39 -24.59 3.40 20.19
N LEU A 40 -24.59 4.27 19.16
CA LEU A 40 -23.42 5.09 18.81
C LEU A 40 -23.21 6.34 19.69
N SER A 41 -24.16 6.69 20.56
CA SER A 41 -24.08 7.91 21.37
C SER A 41 -23.21 7.70 22.61
N LEU A 42 -21.98 8.22 22.58
CA LEU A 42 -20.99 8.09 23.66
C LEU A 42 -21.53 8.44 25.06
N ARG A 43 -22.51 9.35 25.14
CA ARG A 43 -23.08 9.82 26.41
C ARG A 43 -24.33 9.07 26.85
N SER A 44 -25.16 8.61 25.92
CA SER A 44 -26.52 8.15 26.21
C SER A 44 -26.79 6.68 25.88
N SER A 45 -25.92 6.01 25.12
CA SER A 45 -25.91 4.55 25.07
C SER A 45 -25.01 4.01 26.17
N ASP A 46 -24.98 2.69 26.36
CA ASP A 46 -24.24 2.01 27.41
C ASP A 46 -23.27 1.01 26.82
N LEU A 47 -22.11 0.90 27.44
CA LEU A 47 -21.13 -0.14 27.16
C LEU A 47 -21.58 -1.42 27.85
N TYR A 48 -21.73 -2.49 27.09
CA TYR A 48 -22.14 -3.78 27.64
C TYR A 48 -21.08 -4.87 27.48
N LEU A 49 -20.06 -4.67 26.65
CA LEU A 49 -18.97 -5.62 26.54
C LEU A 49 -17.65 -4.93 26.20
N ILE A 50 -16.56 -5.40 26.81
CA ILE A 50 -15.18 -5.11 26.40
C ILE A 50 -14.49 -6.44 26.12
N GLY A 51 -14.06 -6.64 24.87
CA GLY A 51 -13.20 -7.73 24.45
C GLY A 51 -11.74 -7.30 24.44
N LEU A 52 -10.87 -8.11 25.04
CA LEU A 52 -9.45 -7.84 25.13
C LEU A 52 -8.65 -9.03 24.65
N SER A 53 -7.56 -8.81 23.91
CA SER A 53 -6.53 -9.84 23.71
C SER A 53 -5.16 -9.40 24.21
N PHE A 54 -4.48 -10.31 24.90
CA PHE A 54 -3.20 -10.07 25.56
C PHE A 54 -2.32 -11.31 25.49
N TYR A 55 -1.01 -11.14 25.65
CA TYR A 55 -0.05 -12.24 25.60
C TYR A 55 0.38 -12.67 27.01
N LYS A 56 0.13 -13.94 27.35
CA LYS A 56 0.48 -14.53 28.65
C LYS A 56 0.82 -16.01 28.51
N ASP A 57 1.84 -16.47 29.25
CA ASP A 57 2.28 -17.87 29.29
C ASP A 57 2.59 -18.44 27.88
N GLY A 58 3.21 -17.63 27.03
CA GLY A 58 3.59 -18.01 25.68
C GLY A 58 2.45 -17.99 24.65
N LYS A 59 1.23 -17.61 25.04
CA LYS A 59 0.04 -17.64 24.17
C LYS A 59 -0.72 -16.31 24.21
N TRP A 60 -1.37 -15.99 23.10
CA TRP A 60 -2.40 -14.96 23.11
C TRP A 60 -3.67 -15.51 23.72
N GLN A 61 -4.37 -14.70 24.50
CA GLN A 61 -5.63 -15.05 25.14
C GLN A 61 -6.64 -13.95 24.85
N ILE A 62 -7.91 -14.30 24.69
CA ILE A 62 -9.01 -13.35 24.64
C ILE A 62 -9.78 -13.45 25.95
N THR A 63 -9.98 -12.32 26.61
CA THR A 63 -10.88 -12.18 27.76
C THR A 63 -11.98 -11.20 27.37
N GLN A 64 -13.23 -11.54 27.69
CA GLN A 64 -14.35 -10.63 27.52
C GLN A 64 -14.98 -10.33 28.87
N PHE A 65 -15.27 -9.06 29.12
CA PHE A 65 -16.07 -8.60 30.24
C PHE A 65 -17.43 -8.20 29.71
N PHE A 66 -18.50 -8.90 30.13
CA PHE A 66 -19.85 -8.73 29.62
C PHE A 66 -20.83 -8.34 30.74
N ALA A 67 -21.61 -7.30 30.49
CA ALA A 67 -22.59 -6.75 31.41
C ALA A 67 -23.90 -7.49 31.22
N GLU A 68 -24.35 -8.21 32.24
CA GLU A 68 -25.62 -8.90 32.16
C GLU A 68 -26.80 -7.92 32.16
N ASP A 69 -26.59 -6.71 32.68
CA ASP A 69 -27.52 -5.59 32.67
C ASP A 69 -26.75 -4.26 32.72
N ILE A 70 -27.43 -3.17 32.38
CA ILE A 70 -26.86 -1.82 32.29
C ILE A 70 -26.14 -1.33 33.56
N ASN A 71 -26.52 -1.82 34.75
CA ASN A 71 -25.93 -1.36 36.01
C ASN A 71 -24.51 -1.90 36.21
N GLN A 72 -24.10 -2.91 35.44
CA GLN A 72 -22.77 -3.49 35.47
C GLN A 72 -21.75 -2.74 34.59
N GLU A 73 -22.16 -1.68 33.87
CA GLU A 73 -21.25 -0.86 33.03
C GLU A 73 -20.03 -0.39 33.84
N LYS A 74 -20.25 0.11 35.07
CA LYS A 74 -19.16 0.57 35.94
C LYS A 74 -18.22 -0.57 36.35
N GLU A 75 -18.77 -1.74 36.70
CA GLU A 75 -18.01 -2.92 37.11
C GLU A 75 -17.03 -3.36 35.99
N ILE A 76 -17.49 -3.33 34.74
CA ILE A 76 -16.66 -3.66 33.57
C ILE A 76 -15.53 -2.66 33.37
N LEU A 77 -15.81 -1.37 33.52
CA LEU A 77 -14.80 -0.32 33.35
C LEU A 77 -13.72 -0.41 34.42
N GLU A 78 -14.10 -0.68 35.68
CA GLU A 78 -13.14 -0.93 36.77
C GLU A 78 -12.29 -2.17 36.50
N ALA A 79 -12.90 -3.27 36.03
CA ALA A 79 -12.19 -4.47 35.65
C ALA A 79 -11.21 -4.24 34.47
N PHE A 80 -11.63 -3.47 33.46
CA PHE A 80 -10.78 -3.06 32.34
C PHE A 80 -9.61 -2.19 32.79
N LEU A 81 -9.84 -1.21 33.67
CA LEU A 81 -8.78 -0.37 34.21
C LEU A 81 -7.73 -1.18 34.97
N ASP A 82 -8.15 -2.12 35.80
CA ASP A 82 -7.23 -3.00 36.51
C ASP A 82 -6.48 -3.93 35.55
N PHE A 83 -7.17 -4.43 34.52
CA PHE A 83 -6.59 -5.34 33.54
C PHE A 83 -5.56 -4.65 32.64
N SER A 84 -5.84 -3.41 32.23
CA SER A 84 -5.02 -2.64 31.28
C SER A 84 -3.70 -2.13 31.88
N LYS A 85 -3.50 -2.24 33.20
CA LYS A 85 -2.24 -1.85 33.85
C LYS A 85 -1.06 -2.67 33.32
N GLY A 86 -0.01 -1.97 32.91
CA GLY A 86 1.25 -2.58 32.47
C GLY A 86 1.38 -2.75 30.95
N PHE A 87 0.31 -2.56 30.18
CA PHE A 87 0.40 -2.46 28.73
C PHE A 87 0.85 -1.05 28.33
N THR A 88 1.64 -0.94 27.26
CA THR A 88 2.09 0.35 26.72
C THR A 88 1.59 0.62 25.31
N LYS A 89 1.01 -0.39 24.65
CA LYS A 89 0.44 -0.29 23.30
C LYS A 89 -0.99 -0.80 23.32
N ILE A 90 -1.89 -0.05 22.70
CA ILE A 90 -3.26 -0.50 22.47
C ILE A 90 -3.56 -0.62 20.98
N LEU A 91 -3.87 -1.84 20.54
CA LEU A 91 -4.12 -2.17 19.15
C LEU A 91 -5.62 -2.36 18.93
N HIS A 92 -6.17 -1.73 17.90
CA HIS A 92 -7.61 -1.77 17.63
C HIS A 92 -7.91 -1.54 16.14
N TYR A 93 -9.15 -1.74 15.75
CA TYR A 93 -9.62 -1.47 14.40
C TYR A 93 -10.57 -0.27 14.39
N ASN A 94 -10.09 0.89 13.93
CA ASN A 94 -10.87 2.14 13.86
C ASN A 94 -11.37 2.66 15.24
N GLY A 95 -10.77 2.18 16.34
CA GLY A 95 -11.12 2.55 17.71
C GLY A 95 -10.71 3.97 18.11
N ASP A 96 -9.80 4.61 17.36
CA ASP A 96 -9.49 6.04 17.54
C ASP A 96 -10.72 6.92 17.28
N ARG A 97 -11.64 6.45 16.43
CA ARG A 97 -12.87 7.19 16.10
C ARG A 97 -14.04 6.86 17.03
N PHE A 98 -14.02 5.69 17.67
CA PHE A 98 -15.17 5.20 18.41
C PHE A 98 -14.79 4.62 19.76
N ASP A 99 -14.15 3.45 19.81
CA ASP A 99 -13.91 2.66 21.01
C ASP A 99 -13.19 3.44 22.12
N LEU A 100 -12.04 4.04 21.83
CA LEU A 100 -11.24 4.74 22.84
C LEU A 100 -11.95 6.00 23.35
N PRO A 101 -12.48 6.90 22.48
CA PRO A 101 -13.32 8.02 22.94
C PRO A 101 -14.54 7.58 23.75
N TYR A 102 -15.16 6.45 23.38
CA TYR A 102 -16.32 5.91 24.09
C TYR A 102 -15.93 5.53 25.52
N ILE A 103 -14.88 4.70 25.68
CA ILE A 103 -14.40 4.28 27.00
C ILE A 103 -13.99 5.49 27.84
N LYS A 104 -13.27 6.47 27.27
CA LYS A 104 -12.87 7.69 28.01
C LYS A 104 -14.07 8.45 28.59
N ILE A 105 -15.11 8.70 27.79
CA ILE A 105 -16.32 9.39 28.25
C ILE A 105 -17.04 8.58 29.35
N LYS A 106 -17.00 7.25 29.27
CA LYS A 106 -17.60 6.40 30.30
C LYS A 106 -16.77 6.37 31.59
N LEU A 107 -15.45 6.38 31.50
CA LEU A 107 -14.57 6.53 32.65
C LEU A 107 -14.82 7.88 33.35
N GLU A 108 -14.92 8.97 32.59
CA GLU A 108 -15.27 10.30 33.12
C GLU A 108 -16.64 10.31 33.81
N LYS A 109 -17.67 9.69 33.20
CA LYS A 109 -19.02 9.56 33.79
C LYS A 109 -18.99 8.94 35.19
N TYR A 110 -18.09 7.99 35.44
CA TYR A 110 -17.94 7.30 36.73
C TYR A 110 -16.81 7.84 37.62
N ASN A 111 -16.18 8.96 37.25
CA ASN A 111 -15.01 9.55 37.92
C ASN A 111 -13.83 8.56 38.06
N LEU A 112 -13.60 7.77 37.03
CA LEU A 112 -12.49 6.82 36.92
C LEU A 112 -11.32 7.44 36.12
N PRO A 113 -10.06 7.05 36.39
CA PRO A 113 -8.89 7.58 35.68
C PRO A 113 -8.87 7.17 34.20
N ASP A 114 -8.18 7.94 33.35
CA ASP A 114 -7.99 7.61 31.93
C ASP A 114 -7.08 6.38 31.79
N ALA A 115 -7.59 5.31 31.20
CA ALA A 115 -6.85 4.07 30.98
C ALA A 115 -5.71 4.21 29.95
N PHE A 116 -5.82 5.20 29.05
CA PHE A 116 -5.02 5.25 27.82
C PHE A 116 -3.90 6.29 27.87
N GLU A 117 -3.77 7.06 28.95
CA GLU A 117 -2.79 8.16 29.04
C GLU A 117 -1.34 7.69 28.87
N SER A 118 -1.04 6.45 29.27
CA SER A 118 0.29 5.83 29.17
C SER A 118 0.43 4.85 28.01
N MET A 119 -0.55 4.79 27.09
CA MET A 119 -0.57 3.84 25.98
C MET A 119 -0.48 4.53 24.62
N ASP A 120 0.36 4.02 23.74
CA ASP A 120 0.34 4.43 22.34
C ASP A 120 -0.78 3.70 21.59
N SER A 121 -1.65 4.47 20.95
CA SER A 121 -2.73 3.98 20.11
C SER A 121 -2.22 3.50 18.75
N ILE A 122 -2.57 2.28 18.36
CA ILE A 122 -2.24 1.67 17.08
C ILE A 122 -3.54 1.25 16.38
N ASP A 123 -4.03 2.14 15.53
CA ASP A 123 -5.22 1.91 14.71
C ASP A 123 -4.86 1.18 13.40
N ILE A 124 -5.28 -0.09 13.28
CA ILE A 124 -5.07 -0.90 12.08
C ILE A 124 -5.77 -0.26 10.87
N TYR A 125 -6.96 0.32 11.05
CA TYR A 125 -7.71 0.96 9.96
C TYR A 125 -6.89 2.10 9.34
N LYS A 126 -6.22 2.93 10.16
CA LYS A 126 -5.38 4.03 9.65
C LYS A 126 -4.16 3.56 8.88
N LYS A 127 -3.67 2.33 9.11
CA LYS A 127 -2.56 1.73 8.36
C LYS A 127 -3.00 1.22 6.99
N ILE A 128 -4.26 0.81 6.85
CA ILE A 128 -4.82 0.20 5.63
C ILE A 128 -5.58 1.23 4.78
N GLY A 129 -6.39 2.07 5.40
CA GLY A 129 -7.33 3.01 4.77
C GLY A 129 -6.73 3.89 3.66
N PRO A 130 -5.50 4.44 3.81
CA PRO A 130 -4.87 5.22 2.74
C PRO A 130 -4.66 4.46 1.42
N TYR A 131 -4.64 3.12 1.46
CA TYR A 131 -4.35 2.26 0.32
C TYR A 131 -5.60 1.56 -0.23
N LYS A 132 -6.80 1.93 0.23
CA LYS A 132 -8.08 1.33 -0.17
C LYS A 132 -8.20 1.13 -1.68
N ARG A 133 -7.87 2.18 -2.45
CA ARG A 133 -8.00 2.20 -3.91
C ARG A 133 -7.00 1.26 -4.58
N GLN A 134 -5.74 1.31 -4.15
CA GLN A 134 -4.66 0.46 -4.67
C GLN A 134 -4.90 -1.02 -4.40
N LEU A 135 -5.58 -1.33 -3.29
CA LEU A 135 -5.97 -2.69 -2.92
C LEU A 135 -7.27 -3.16 -3.61
N GLY A 136 -7.95 -2.29 -4.35
CA GLY A 136 -9.24 -2.62 -4.99
C GLY A 136 -10.38 -2.88 -4.01
N LEU A 137 -10.31 -2.33 -2.80
CA LEU A 137 -11.27 -2.59 -1.73
C LEU A 137 -12.53 -1.71 -1.86
N MET A 138 -13.71 -2.32 -1.73
CA MET A 138 -15.00 -1.60 -1.74
C MET A 138 -15.16 -0.68 -0.53
N ASP A 139 -14.74 -1.14 0.65
CA ASP A 139 -14.59 -0.39 1.88
C ASP A 139 -13.46 -1.01 2.74
N CYS A 140 -13.12 -0.34 3.84
CA CYS A 140 -12.15 -0.85 4.80
C CYS A 140 -12.88 -1.20 6.11
N LYS A 141 -13.97 -1.95 6.03
CA LYS A 141 -14.51 -2.64 7.20
C LYS A 141 -13.67 -3.88 7.46
N GLN A 142 -13.51 -4.29 8.71
CA GLN A 142 -12.72 -5.47 9.07
C GLN A 142 -13.16 -6.72 8.30
N LYS A 143 -14.47 -6.98 8.23
CA LYS A 143 -15.05 -8.09 7.44
C LYS A 143 -14.66 -8.08 5.96
N THR A 144 -14.60 -6.90 5.34
CA THR A 144 -14.17 -6.74 3.94
C THR A 144 -12.69 -7.08 3.76
N ILE A 145 -11.85 -6.68 4.73
CA ILE A 145 -10.42 -7.00 4.72
C ILE A 145 -10.19 -8.49 4.95
N GLU A 146 -10.91 -9.12 5.87
CA GLU A 146 -10.84 -10.56 6.12
C GLU A 146 -11.22 -11.34 4.87
N LEU A 147 -12.31 -10.97 4.20
CA LEU A 147 -12.72 -11.59 2.94
C LEU A 147 -11.65 -11.40 1.84
N TYR A 148 -11.04 -10.21 1.76
CA TYR A 148 -9.93 -9.95 0.84
C TYR A 148 -8.75 -10.91 1.07
N LEU A 149 -8.47 -11.24 2.34
CA LEU A 149 -7.46 -12.23 2.75
C LEU A 149 -7.94 -13.70 2.66
N GLY A 150 -9.17 -13.95 2.20
CA GLY A 150 -9.76 -15.28 2.11
C GLY A 150 -10.24 -15.87 3.44
N ILE A 151 -10.38 -15.05 4.47
CA ILE A 151 -10.88 -15.44 5.79
C ILE A 151 -12.41 -15.38 5.76
N ASN A 152 -13.06 -16.49 6.11
CA ASN A 152 -14.52 -16.57 6.22
C ASN A 152 -14.92 -16.60 7.70
N ARG A 153 -15.84 -15.72 8.10
CA ARG A 153 -16.43 -15.70 9.45
C ARG A 153 -17.65 -16.60 9.56
N GLU A 154 -17.92 -17.07 10.78
CA GLU A 154 -19.21 -17.69 11.11
C GLU A 154 -20.27 -16.64 11.43
N ASP A 155 -19.88 -15.50 12.05
CA ASP A 155 -20.80 -14.43 12.40
C ASP A 155 -21.36 -13.68 11.18
N LYS A 156 -22.70 -13.63 11.13
CA LYS A 156 -23.48 -12.98 10.07
C LYS A 156 -24.09 -11.64 10.49
N TYR A 157 -23.93 -11.22 11.75
CA TYR A 157 -24.53 -10.00 12.26
C TYR A 157 -23.60 -8.80 12.12
N ASP A 158 -24.18 -7.61 12.12
CA ASP A 158 -23.43 -6.36 12.30
C ASP A 158 -23.76 -5.82 13.71
N GLY A 159 -22.88 -5.00 14.29
CA GLY A 159 -23.07 -4.51 15.66
C GLY A 159 -24.42 -3.80 15.88
N GLY A 160 -24.97 -3.13 14.85
CA GLY A 160 -26.30 -2.51 14.92
C GLY A 160 -27.42 -3.52 15.16
N LYS A 161 -27.33 -4.72 14.59
CA LYS A 161 -28.28 -5.83 14.82
C LYS A 161 -28.14 -6.49 16.18
N LEU A 162 -27.01 -6.31 16.88
CA LEU A 162 -26.81 -6.88 18.21
C LEU A 162 -27.50 -6.09 19.32
N ILE A 163 -27.72 -4.79 19.14
CA ILE A 163 -28.42 -3.93 20.11
C ILE A 163 -29.78 -4.51 20.56
N PRO A 164 -30.72 -4.88 19.68
CA PRO A 164 -31.98 -5.49 20.10
C PRO A 164 -31.79 -6.88 20.74
N ILE A 165 -30.72 -7.61 20.40
CA ILE A 165 -30.42 -8.92 20.96
C ILE A 165 -29.95 -8.77 22.41
N TYR A 166 -29.09 -7.79 22.69
CA TYR A 166 -28.68 -7.44 24.05
C TYR A 166 -29.88 -7.04 24.92
N LYS A 167 -30.76 -6.16 24.40
CA LYS A 167 -31.98 -5.75 25.12
C LYS A 167 -32.91 -6.91 25.42
N ASN A 168 -33.03 -7.88 24.50
CA ASN A 168 -33.80 -9.10 24.76
C ASN A 168 -33.12 -9.95 25.83
N TYR A 169 -31.80 -10.14 25.72
CA TYR A 169 -31.02 -10.90 26.69
C TYR A 169 -31.13 -10.32 28.11
N GLU A 170 -31.11 -9.00 28.28
CA GLU A 170 -31.25 -8.35 29.60
C GLU A 170 -32.54 -8.79 30.32
N GLN A 171 -33.62 -9.03 29.57
CA GLN A 171 -34.92 -9.47 30.08
C GLN A 171 -35.06 -10.99 30.18
N SER A 172 -34.63 -11.71 29.14
CA SER A 172 -34.89 -13.15 29.00
C SER A 172 -33.78 -14.03 29.58
N LYS A 173 -32.58 -13.49 29.72
CA LYS A 173 -31.34 -14.20 30.04
C LYS A 173 -31.11 -15.42 29.15
N ASN A 174 -31.56 -15.35 27.89
CA ASN A 174 -31.49 -16.44 26.93
C ASN A 174 -30.01 -16.82 26.63
N PRO A 175 -29.59 -18.08 26.88
CA PRO A 175 -28.22 -18.53 26.62
C PRO A 175 -27.76 -18.41 25.17
N GLU A 176 -28.66 -18.57 24.19
CA GLU A 176 -28.31 -18.44 22.76
C GLU A 176 -28.04 -16.98 22.38
N ALA A 177 -28.78 -16.03 22.97
CA ALA A 177 -28.52 -14.61 22.78
C ALA A 177 -27.15 -14.22 23.37
N LEU A 178 -26.84 -14.70 24.58
CA LEU A 178 -25.53 -14.51 25.21
C LEU A 178 -24.39 -15.07 24.34
N LYS A 179 -24.55 -16.31 23.86
CA LYS A 179 -23.56 -16.95 23.00
C LYS A 179 -23.31 -16.14 21.73
N LEU A 180 -24.37 -15.62 21.11
CA LEU A 180 -24.26 -14.79 19.91
C LEU A 180 -23.49 -13.48 20.18
N LEU A 181 -23.83 -12.78 21.28
CA LEU A 181 -23.19 -11.51 21.65
C LEU A 181 -21.70 -11.71 21.96
N LEU A 182 -21.35 -12.74 22.73
CA LEU A 182 -19.97 -13.09 23.02
C LEU A 182 -19.21 -13.51 21.76
N LEU A 183 -19.83 -14.30 20.88
CA LEU A 183 -19.20 -14.78 19.65
C LEU A 183 -18.82 -13.62 18.72
N HIS A 184 -19.70 -12.62 18.54
CA HIS A 184 -19.42 -11.49 17.65
C HIS A 184 -18.15 -10.74 18.06
N ASN A 185 -18.10 -10.24 19.30
CA ASN A 185 -16.93 -9.53 19.77
C ASN A 185 -15.68 -10.43 19.82
N PHE A 186 -15.83 -11.71 20.18
CA PHE A 186 -14.72 -12.65 20.13
C PHE A 186 -14.14 -12.76 18.71
N GLU A 187 -14.99 -12.88 17.69
CA GLU A 187 -14.56 -12.91 16.29
C GLU A 187 -13.97 -11.57 15.82
N ASP A 188 -14.45 -10.42 16.31
CA ASP A 188 -13.85 -9.12 16.00
C ASP A 188 -12.45 -8.96 16.61
N VAL A 189 -12.28 -9.29 17.89
CA VAL A 189 -10.97 -9.29 18.55
C VAL A 189 -10.02 -10.30 17.90
N LYS A 190 -10.48 -11.53 17.65
CA LYS A 190 -9.68 -12.57 16.99
C LYS A 190 -9.36 -12.19 15.54
N GLY A 191 -10.32 -11.59 14.84
CA GLY A 191 -10.20 -11.17 13.45
C GLY A 191 -9.11 -10.12 13.24
N MET A 192 -8.84 -9.27 14.24
CA MET A 192 -7.73 -8.31 14.19
C MET A 192 -6.39 -9.02 13.95
N PHE A 193 -6.17 -10.20 14.52
CA PHE A 193 -4.97 -11.00 14.26
C PHE A 193 -4.90 -11.49 12.81
N GLY A 194 -6.04 -11.90 12.26
CA GLY A 194 -6.16 -12.37 10.88
C GLY A 194 -5.87 -11.29 9.84
N ILE A 195 -6.10 -10.02 10.16
CA ILE A 195 -5.85 -8.89 9.26
C ILE A 195 -4.50 -8.20 9.44
N LEU A 196 -3.70 -8.60 10.44
CA LEU A 196 -2.32 -8.12 10.60
C LEU A 196 -1.45 -8.24 9.33
N PRO A 197 -1.62 -9.26 8.43
CA PRO A 197 -0.89 -9.32 7.17
C PRO A 197 -1.02 -8.04 6.33
N MET A 198 -2.13 -7.32 6.43
CA MET A 198 -2.32 -6.06 5.69
C MET A 198 -1.31 -4.98 6.05
N LEU A 199 -0.69 -5.03 7.22
CA LEU A 199 0.35 -4.08 7.61
C LEU A 199 1.56 -4.13 6.68
N GLN A 200 1.79 -5.26 5.99
CA GLN A 200 2.86 -5.39 4.98
C GLN A 200 2.65 -4.43 3.80
N TYR A 201 1.41 -4.15 3.40
CA TYR A 201 1.15 -3.20 2.31
C TYR A 201 1.64 -1.79 2.64
N SER A 202 1.49 -1.35 3.89
CA SER A 202 1.99 -0.04 4.29
C SER A 202 3.51 0.09 4.13
N THR A 203 4.23 -0.99 4.43
CA THR A 203 5.68 -1.08 4.24
C THR A 203 6.03 -1.11 2.76
N PHE A 204 5.35 -1.97 1.99
CA PHE A 204 5.55 -2.11 0.55
C PHE A 204 5.33 -0.78 -0.19
N PHE A 205 4.20 -0.11 0.01
CA PHE A 205 3.89 1.16 -0.64
C PHE A 205 4.85 2.29 -0.22
N ALA A 206 5.36 2.27 1.02
CA ALA A 206 6.36 3.22 1.47
C ALA A 206 7.70 3.09 0.73
N MET A 207 8.04 1.90 0.19
CA MET A 207 9.27 1.71 -0.60
C MET A 207 9.25 2.56 -1.89
N PHE A 208 8.09 2.74 -2.51
CA PHE A 208 7.96 3.52 -3.75
C PHE A 208 8.00 5.04 -3.51
N LYS A 209 7.56 5.52 -2.34
CA LYS A 209 7.63 6.95 -1.98
C LYS A 209 9.06 7.45 -1.79
N ASN A 210 9.99 6.54 -1.55
CA ASN A 210 11.40 6.84 -1.30
C ASN A 210 12.29 6.48 -2.49
N LEU A 211 11.74 6.46 -3.71
CA LEU A 211 12.52 6.20 -4.91
C LEU A 211 13.59 7.30 -5.13
N PRO A 212 14.77 6.93 -5.61
CA PRO A 212 15.86 7.87 -5.81
C PRO A 212 15.50 8.88 -6.91
N LYS A 213 15.73 10.17 -6.66
CA LYS A 213 15.60 11.22 -7.66
C LYS A 213 16.90 11.30 -8.46
N VAL A 214 16.97 10.53 -9.54
CA VAL A 214 18.15 10.42 -10.41
C VAL A 214 17.79 10.70 -11.86
N SER A 215 18.79 11.05 -12.67
CA SER A 215 18.71 11.12 -14.12
C SER A 215 19.84 10.27 -14.70
N VAL A 216 19.53 9.01 -15.02
CA VAL A 216 20.49 8.02 -15.51
C VAL A 216 20.72 8.27 -16.99
N ARG A 217 21.97 8.53 -17.35
CA ARG A 217 22.39 8.68 -18.74
C ARG A 217 22.35 7.32 -19.45
N THR A 218 21.56 7.21 -20.50
CA THR A 218 21.41 5.99 -21.30
C THR A 218 22.36 5.96 -22.50
N ASP A 219 22.88 7.12 -22.90
CA ASP A 219 23.81 7.29 -24.01
C ASP A 219 25.28 7.04 -23.63
N ASP A 220 25.55 6.74 -22.37
CA ASP A 220 26.86 6.34 -21.83
C ASP A 220 26.74 4.99 -21.11
N ASP A 221 27.88 4.36 -20.78
CA ASP A 221 27.90 3.16 -19.95
C ASP A 221 27.27 3.44 -18.57
N ILE A 222 26.29 2.61 -18.21
CA ILE A 222 25.61 2.70 -16.92
C ILE A 222 26.47 1.99 -15.88
N ASP A 223 27.33 2.77 -15.21
CA ASP A 223 28.04 2.32 -14.03
C ASP A 223 27.05 2.19 -12.87
N ASP A 224 26.64 0.95 -12.60
CA ASP A 224 25.74 0.65 -11.48
C ASP A 224 26.33 1.25 -10.19
N GLU A 225 27.60 1.02 -9.85
CA GLU A 225 28.24 1.46 -8.57
C GLU A 225 28.12 2.97 -8.32
N LYS A 226 28.24 3.78 -9.37
CA LYS A 226 28.06 5.24 -9.33
C LYS A 226 26.68 5.65 -8.81
N TYR A 227 25.64 4.89 -9.15
CA TYR A 227 24.26 5.12 -8.66
C TYR A 227 23.90 4.20 -7.48
N CYS A 228 24.66 3.13 -7.26
CA CYS A 228 24.28 1.92 -6.52
C CYS A 228 24.84 1.80 -5.11
N SER A 229 25.85 2.59 -4.70
CA SER A 229 26.53 2.36 -3.41
C SER A 229 25.60 2.14 -2.21
N ASP A 230 24.36 2.67 -2.27
CA ASP A 230 23.28 2.36 -1.33
C ASP A 230 21.95 1.80 -1.90
N TRP A 231 21.64 1.93 -3.20
CA TRP A 231 20.24 1.85 -3.68
C TRP A 231 19.80 0.56 -4.38
N VAL A 232 20.68 -0.23 -5.00
CA VAL A 232 20.26 -1.47 -5.69
C VAL A 232 19.65 -2.49 -4.71
N SER A 233 20.10 -2.50 -3.45
CA SER A 233 19.52 -3.31 -2.39
C SER A 233 18.22 -2.70 -1.81
N LYS A 234 17.98 -1.41 -2.02
CA LYS A 234 16.84 -0.64 -1.47
C LYS A 234 15.69 -0.43 -2.46
N LEU A 235 15.90 -0.67 -3.77
CA LEU A 235 14.81 -0.58 -4.74
C LEU A 235 13.65 -1.55 -4.37
N PRO A 236 12.38 -1.12 -4.54
CA PRO A 236 11.22 -1.96 -4.23
C PRO A 236 11.22 -3.31 -4.95
N VAL A 237 11.74 -3.32 -6.18
CA VAL A 237 11.76 -4.48 -7.06
C VAL A 237 13.10 -4.62 -7.75
N LYS A 238 13.47 -5.86 -8.07
CA LYS A 238 14.65 -6.20 -8.87
C LYS A 238 14.22 -6.97 -10.11
N ALA A 239 14.64 -6.52 -11.28
CA ALA A 239 14.43 -7.26 -12.51
C ALA A 239 15.18 -8.59 -12.46
N VAL A 240 14.50 -9.70 -12.70
CA VAL A 240 15.07 -11.06 -12.74
C VAL A 240 15.19 -11.54 -14.19
N LYS A 241 14.16 -11.26 -14.99
CA LYS A 241 14.14 -11.59 -16.41
C LYS A 241 13.45 -10.47 -17.17
N VAL A 242 14.04 -10.02 -18.27
CA VAL A 242 13.46 -9.04 -19.19
C VAL A 242 13.50 -9.67 -20.58
N GLN A 243 12.36 -9.68 -21.28
CA GLN A 243 12.25 -10.25 -22.62
C GLN A 243 11.26 -9.45 -23.46
N ALA A 244 11.53 -9.32 -24.76
CA ALA A 244 10.55 -8.78 -25.70
C ALA A 244 9.59 -9.89 -26.14
N ASN A 245 8.33 -9.52 -26.38
CA ASN A 245 7.30 -10.40 -26.91
C ASN A 245 6.52 -9.68 -28.02
N GLN A 246 5.89 -10.44 -28.91
CA GLN A 246 4.98 -9.94 -29.94
C GLN A 246 3.57 -10.50 -29.71
N TYR A 247 2.56 -9.66 -29.95
CA TYR A 247 1.16 -10.06 -29.88
C TYR A 247 0.33 -9.23 -30.87
N ASP A 248 -0.81 -9.76 -31.30
CA ASP A 248 -1.76 -9.00 -32.13
C ASP A 248 -2.82 -8.35 -31.22
N ASP A 249 -3.04 -7.05 -31.39
CA ASP A 249 -4.09 -6.33 -30.66
C ASP A 249 -5.50 -6.68 -31.17
N MET A 250 -6.54 -6.15 -30.53
CA MET A 250 -7.94 -6.45 -30.90
C MET A 250 -8.29 -6.00 -32.32
N ASP A 251 -7.52 -5.07 -32.89
CA ASP A 251 -7.68 -4.58 -34.26
C ASP A 251 -6.82 -5.38 -35.26
N GLY A 252 -6.13 -6.43 -34.79
CA GLY A 252 -5.26 -7.28 -35.60
C GLY A 252 -3.90 -6.66 -35.92
N ASN A 253 -3.52 -5.56 -35.27
CA ASN A 253 -2.20 -4.97 -35.48
C ASN A 253 -1.16 -5.68 -34.62
N SER A 254 -0.04 -6.05 -35.23
CA SER A 254 1.09 -6.62 -34.50
C SER A 254 1.75 -5.55 -33.63
N ARG A 255 1.82 -5.83 -32.33
CA ARG A 255 2.43 -5.00 -31.30
C ARG A 255 3.59 -5.74 -30.64
N LYS A 256 4.55 -4.97 -30.12
CA LYS A 256 5.64 -5.47 -29.29
C LYS A 256 5.45 -4.99 -27.85
N GLU A 257 5.82 -5.85 -26.92
CA GLU A 257 5.82 -5.54 -25.49
C GLU A 257 7.12 -6.04 -24.83
N ILE A 258 7.50 -5.40 -23.73
CA ILE A 258 8.50 -5.93 -22.80
C ILE A 258 7.78 -6.64 -21.67
N PHE A 259 8.16 -7.88 -21.44
CA PHE A 259 7.74 -8.68 -20.31
C PHE A 259 8.87 -8.74 -19.29
N MET A 260 8.62 -8.25 -18.07
CA MET A 260 9.57 -8.29 -16.97
C MET A 260 9.06 -9.20 -15.85
N LYS A 261 9.90 -10.15 -15.42
CA LYS A 261 9.76 -10.83 -14.13
C LYS A 261 10.61 -10.11 -13.10
N LEU A 262 10.03 -9.81 -11.96
CA LEU A 262 10.63 -9.03 -10.89
C LEU A 262 10.58 -9.83 -9.58
N SER A 263 11.61 -9.70 -8.76
CA SER A 263 11.60 -10.14 -7.36
C SER A 263 11.37 -8.94 -6.44
N MET A 264 10.52 -9.09 -5.44
CA MET A 264 10.20 -8.10 -4.42
C MET A 264 10.93 -8.43 -3.12
N ALA A 265 11.22 -7.41 -2.30
CA ALA A 265 11.88 -7.58 -1.01
C ALA A 265 11.03 -8.30 0.04
N MET A 266 9.72 -8.36 -0.16
CA MET A 266 8.77 -9.00 0.75
C MET A 266 7.65 -9.68 -0.04
N ALA A 267 7.07 -10.73 0.55
CA ALA A 267 5.86 -11.32 0.02
C ALA A 267 4.64 -10.47 0.39
N LEU A 268 3.71 -10.30 -0.55
CA LEU A 268 2.43 -9.65 -0.30
C LEU A 268 1.36 -10.67 0.10
N PRO A 269 0.43 -10.33 1.02
CA PRO A 269 -0.63 -11.24 1.45
C PRO A 269 -1.54 -11.68 0.30
N CYS A 270 -1.91 -10.73 -0.56
CA CYS A 270 -2.71 -10.95 -1.75
C CYS A 270 -2.09 -10.27 -2.96
N ALA A 271 -2.39 -10.81 -4.14
CA ALA A 271 -1.95 -10.25 -5.41
C ALA A 271 -2.53 -8.85 -5.63
N LEU A 272 -1.67 -7.94 -6.10
CA LEU A 272 -2.04 -6.64 -6.64
C LEU A 272 -2.04 -6.73 -8.16
N THR A 273 -3.07 -6.18 -8.77
CA THR A 273 -3.17 -6.03 -10.22
C THR A 273 -3.42 -4.58 -10.57
N GLY A 274 -2.92 -4.16 -11.72
CA GLY A 274 -3.14 -2.80 -12.21
C GLY A 274 -2.96 -2.71 -13.70
N ASN A 275 -3.67 -1.77 -14.30
CA ASN A 275 -3.52 -1.39 -15.70
C ASN A 275 -3.49 0.13 -15.79
N TYR A 276 -2.49 0.65 -16.48
CA TYR A 276 -2.42 2.07 -16.84
C TYR A 276 -1.94 2.19 -18.29
N GLU A 277 -2.79 2.65 -19.22
CA GLU A 277 -2.42 2.90 -20.63
C GLU A 277 -1.69 1.74 -21.34
N GLY A 278 -2.09 0.48 -21.05
CA GLY A 278 -1.46 -0.72 -21.63
C GLY A 278 -0.24 -1.23 -20.85
N PHE A 279 0.09 -0.60 -19.73
CA PHE A 279 1.05 -1.10 -18.75
C PHE A 279 0.32 -1.98 -17.75
N TYR A 280 0.70 -3.25 -17.66
CA TYR A 280 0.05 -4.22 -16.78
C TYR A 280 0.98 -4.64 -15.66
N LEU A 281 0.45 -4.68 -14.44
CA LEU A 281 1.10 -5.23 -13.27
C LEU A 281 0.29 -6.40 -12.72
N LYS A 282 0.98 -7.47 -12.32
CA LYS A 282 0.46 -8.51 -11.45
C LYS A 282 1.53 -8.94 -10.44
N THR A 283 1.23 -8.90 -9.16
CA THR A 283 2.09 -9.48 -8.11
C THR A 283 1.61 -10.86 -7.71
N ASN A 284 2.52 -11.67 -7.17
CA ASN A 284 2.22 -12.98 -6.59
C ASN A 284 3.27 -13.33 -5.53
N GLY A 285 2.88 -13.34 -4.25
CA GLY A 285 3.83 -13.56 -3.16
C GLY A 285 4.95 -12.52 -3.19
N SER A 286 6.20 -12.96 -3.33
CA SER A 286 7.40 -12.13 -3.45
C SER A 286 7.84 -11.86 -4.89
N GLU A 287 7.01 -12.18 -5.88
CA GLU A 287 7.29 -11.93 -7.30
C GLU A 287 6.30 -10.93 -7.90
N ALA A 288 6.73 -10.24 -8.97
CA ALA A 288 5.86 -9.42 -9.78
C ALA A 288 6.15 -9.62 -11.27
N THR A 289 5.11 -9.42 -12.08
CA THR A 289 5.17 -9.41 -13.53
C THR A 289 4.72 -8.05 -14.04
N LEU A 290 5.54 -7.44 -14.89
CA LEU A 290 5.19 -6.25 -15.66
C LEU A 290 5.12 -6.57 -17.15
N ARG A 291 4.11 -6.02 -17.82
CA ARG A 291 4.00 -6.00 -19.29
C ARG A 291 3.89 -4.56 -19.74
N LEU A 292 4.77 -4.17 -20.65
CA LEU A 292 4.98 -2.77 -21.02
C LEU A 292 4.95 -2.64 -22.55
N PRO A 293 4.26 -1.65 -23.12
CA PRO A 293 4.36 -1.39 -24.55
C PRO A 293 5.80 -1.06 -24.97
N LEU A 294 6.27 -1.67 -26.07
CA LEU A 294 7.54 -1.35 -26.71
C LEU A 294 7.26 -0.55 -27.98
N TYR A 295 7.80 0.66 -28.07
CA TYR A 295 7.60 1.54 -29.21
C TYR A 295 8.79 1.45 -30.16
N GLU A 296 8.57 0.97 -31.37
CA GLU A 296 9.55 1.03 -32.46
C GLU A 296 9.12 2.15 -33.40
N ASP A 297 9.75 3.32 -33.27
CA ASP A 297 9.32 4.58 -33.88
C ASP A 297 10.52 5.50 -34.15
N GLU A 298 10.30 6.60 -34.86
CA GLU A 298 11.24 7.71 -35.00
C GLU A 298 10.84 8.83 -34.03
N LEU A 299 11.63 9.07 -32.98
CA LEU A 299 11.35 10.11 -31.98
C LEU A 299 12.35 11.26 -32.05
N LYS A 300 11.94 12.42 -31.52
CA LYS A 300 12.71 13.67 -31.56
C LYS A 300 13.37 13.95 -30.22
N TYR A 301 14.67 14.26 -30.25
CA TYR A 301 15.41 14.86 -29.14
C TYR A 301 15.45 16.38 -29.33
N PHE A 302 14.78 17.12 -28.45
CA PHE A 302 14.71 18.59 -28.52
C PHE A 302 15.82 19.24 -27.69
N TYR A 303 16.61 20.11 -28.32
CA TYR A 303 17.67 20.85 -27.63
C TYR A 303 17.09 22.07 -26.90
N SER A 304 17.39 22.20 -25.61
CA SER A 304 16.92 23.32 -24.80
C SER A 304 17.55 24.67 -25.20
N ASN A 305 18.79 24.65 -25.68
CA ASN A 305 19.55 25.83 -26.13
C ASN A 305 19.30 26.15 -27.62
N TYR A 306 18.04 26.18 -28.06
CA TYR A 306 17.66 26.37 -29.48
C TYR A 306 18.27 27.60 -30.16
N LYS A 307 18.62 28.65 -29.39
CA LYS A 307 19.26 29.85 -29.89
C LYS A 307 20.63 29.59 -30.53
N ASP A 308 21.26 28.47 -30.22
CA ASP A 308 22.56 28.05 -30.75
C ASP A 308 22.48 27.10 -31.94
N TYR A 309 21.28 26.92 -32.48
CA TYR A 309 21.02 26.02 -33.59
C TYR A 309 20.37 26.74 -34.77
N PHE A 310 20.59 26.17 -35.96
CA PHE A 310 19.83 26.43 -37.17
C PHE A 310 19.01 25.19 -37.51
N TYR A 311 17.79 25.38 -38.00
CA TYR A 311 16.95 24.33 -38.55
C TYR A 311 17.20 24.21 -40.06
N LEU A 312 17.28 22.97 -40.55
CA LEU A 312 17.40 22.64 -41.95
C LEU A 312 16.07 22.06 -42.45
N PRO A 313 15.25 22.83 -43.20
CA PRO A 313 13.91 22.37 -43.60
C PRO A 313 13.90 21.16 -44.54
N LYS A 314 14.96 20.97 -45.34
CA LYS A 314 15.04 19.83 -46.27
C LYS A 314 15.43 18.54 -45.57
N GLU A 315 16.33 18.63 -44.60
CA GLU A 315 16.86 17.50 -43.83
C GLU A 315 16.04 17.23 -42.55
N ASP A 316 15.09 18.10 -42.22
CA ASP A 316 14.20 18.01 -41.05
C ASP A 316 14.95 17.79 -39.72
N MET A 317 16.00 18.57 -39.51
CA MET A 317 16.83 18.50 -38.31
C MET A 317 17.47 19.84 -37.94
N ALA A 318 17.87 19.97 -36.68
CA ALA A 318 18.62 21.09 -36.18
C ALA A 318 20.13 20.80 -36.13
N ILE A 319 20.93 21.78 -36.55
CA ILE A 319 22.40 21.73 -36.49
C ILE A 319 22.94 22.90 -35.67
N HIS A 320 23.95 22.63 -34.85
CA HIS A 320 24.59 23.67 -34.03
C HIS A 320 25.30 24.69 -34.93
N LYS A 321 25.37 25.95 -34.49
CA LYS A 321 26.02 27.07 -35.22
C LYS A 321 27.43 26.74 -35.74
N SER A 322 28.20 25.95 -34.99
CA SER A 322 29.56 25.54 -35.39
C SER A 322 29.60 24.66 -36.63
N ILE A 323 28.54 23.89 -36.90
CA ILE A 323 28.42 23.02 -38.08
C ILE A 323 27.71 23.80 -39.21
N ALA A 324 26.79 24.70 -38.85
CA ALA A 324 26.04 25.50 -39.81
C ALA A 324 26.91 26.44 -40.67
N SER A 325 28.16 26.71 -40.28
CA SER A 325 29.11 27.47 -41.13
C SER A 325 29.37 26.79 -42.48
N PHE A 326 29.21 25.46 -42.57
CA PHE A 326 29.40 24.68 -43.79
C PHE A 326 28.12 24.55 -44.63
N VAL A 327 27.01 25.12 -44.19
CA VAL A 327 25.72 25.09 -44.89
C VAL A 327 25.37 26.48 -45.42
N ASP A 328 24.98 26.54 -46.70
CA ASP A 328 24.57 27.78 -47.34
C ASP A 328 23.37 28.40 -46.60
N LYS A 329 23.43 29.73 -46.40
CA LYS A 329 22.41 30.52 -45.69
C LYS A 329 21.02 30.36 -46.30
N ALA A 330 20.92 30.06 -47.60
CA ALA A 330 19.63 29.85 -48.26
C ALA A 330 18.90 28.56 -47.82
N TYR A 331 19.62 27.60 -47.23
CA TYR A 331 19.05 26.30 -46.81
C TYR A 331 18.93 26.14 -45.30
N ARG A 332 19.13 27.21 -44.53
CA ARG A 332 19.02 27.16 -43.07
C ARG A 332 18.20 28.31 -42.50
N GLU A 333 17.41 27.99 -41.49
CA GLU A 333 16.57 28.93 -40.77
C GLU A 333 17.00 28.98 -39.29
N LYS A 334 16.74 30.08 -38.59
CA LYS A 334 16.99 30.11 -37.13
C LYS A 334 16.08 29.08 -36.47
N ALA A 335 16.64 28.20 -35.64
CA ALA A 335 15.84 27.21 -34.94
C ALA A 335 14.87 27.88 -33.96
N LYS A 336 13.66 27.33 -33.85
CA LYS A 336 12.67 27.62 -32.83
C LYS A 336 12.65 26.46 -31.82
N PRO A 337 12.07 26.60 -30.63
CA PRO A 337 11.95 25.46 -29.70
C PRO A 337 11.34 24.21 -30.35
N GLU A 338 10.28 24.40 -31.15
CA GLU A 338 9.57 23.33 -31.85
C GLU A 338 10.34 22.72 -33.05
N THR A 339 11.32 23.42 -33.61
CA THR A 339 12.13 22.95 -34.76
C THR A 339 13.56 22.61 -34.37
N CYS A 340 13.93 22.78 -33.09
CA CYS A 340 15.28 22.53 -32.62
C CYS A 340 15.43 21.09 -32.12
N TYR A 341 15.43 20.14 -33.04
CA TYR A 341 15.56 18.72 -32.70
C TYR A 341 16.43 17.92 -33.66
N THR A 342 16.87 16.76 -33.20
CA THR A 342 17.32 15.65 -34.04
C THR A 342 16.39 14.46 -33.90
N LYS A 343 16.24 13.68 -34.96
CA LYS A 343 15.45 12.45 -34.96
C LYS A 343 16.31 11.25 -34.59
N LYS A 344 15.68 10.26 -33.97
CA LYS A 344 16.30 8.98 -33.61
C LYS A 344 15.29 7.86 -33.84
N GLU A 345 15.64 6.96 -34.74
CA GLU A 345 14.96 5.67 -34.88
C GLU A 345 15.50 4.69 -33.83
N GLY A 346 14.61 3.91 -33.22
CA GLY A 346 15.01 2.96 -32.20
C GLY A 346 13.86 2.28 -31.49
N GLN A 347 14.20 1.62 -30.38
CA GLN A 347 13.26 1.00 -29.46
C GLN A 347 13.12 1.90 -28.25
N PHE A 348 11.90 2.30 -27.93
CA PHE A 348 11.62 3.28 -26.88
C PHE A 348 10.66 2.74 -25.83
N LEU A 349 10.89 3.16 -24.59
CA LEU A 349 10.01 2.93 -23.46
C LEU A 349 9.55 4.27 -22.90
N LYS A 350 8.28 4.35 -22.51
CA LYS A 350 7.66 5.56 -21.96
C LYS A 350 8.07 5.76 -20.50
N GLU A 351 8.29 7.01 -20.10
CA GLU A 351 8.53 7.40 -18.71
C GLU A 351 7.75 8.66 -18.32
N TRP A 352 7.68 8.94 -17.02
CA TRP A 352 6.94 10.09 -16.47
C TRP A 352 7.81 11.00 -15.58
N ASP A 353 8.79 10.44 -14.87
CA ASP A 353 9.57 11.17 -13.87
C ASP A 353 10.95 11.65 -14.38
N LEU A 354 11.20 11.52 -15.69
CA LEU A 354 12.50 11.84 -16.33
C LEU A 354 13.69 11.15 -15.64
N VAL A 355 13.49 9.87 -15.35
CA VAL A 355 14.45 8.98 -14.68
C VAL A 355 15.64 8.72 -15.59
N PHE A 356 15.41 8.70 -16.90
CA PHE A 356 16.42 8.41 -17.91
C PHE A 356 16.64 9.63 -18.82
N ALA A 357 17.89 9.80 -19.24
CA ALA A 357 18.30 10.88 -20.13
C ALA A 357 19.27 10.35 -21.21
N PRO A 358 19.27 10.89 -22.43
CA PRO A 358 18.31 11.87 -22.93
C PRO A 358 16.90 11.28 -23.07
N PHE A 359 15.89 12.12 -22.87
CA PHE A 359 14.50 11.77 -23.18
C PHE A 359 14.13 12.26 -24.58
N PHE A 360 13.16 11.59 -25.19
CA PHE A 360 12.65 11.82 -26.53
C PHE A 360 11.14 12.06 -26.48
N LYS A 361 10.62 12.72 -27.51
CA LYS A 361 9.19 13.04 -27.67
C LYS A 361 8.77 12.83 -29.12
N LYS A 362 7.48 12.59 -29.37
CA LYS A 362 6.97 12.55 -30.76
C LYS A 362 6.99 13.94 -31.38
N ASP A 363 6.52 14.92 -30.62
CA ASP A 363 6.48 16.33 -30.98
C ASP A 363 6.79 17.23 -29.78
N TYR A 364 7.04 18.52 -30.05
CA TYR A 364 7.49 19.47 -29.03
C TYR A 364 6.48 19.63 -27.89
N GLU A 365 5.18 19.60 -28.20
CA GLU A 365 4.08 19.74 -27.22
C GLU A 365 3.59 18.40 -26.64
N ASP A 366 4.19 17.27 -27.03
CA ASP A 366 3.80 15.97 -26.48
C ASP A 366 4.04 15.96 -24.95
N LYS A 367 3.14 15.35 -24.19
CA LYS A 367 3.31 15.22 -22.73
C LYS A 367 4.02 13.92 -22.36
N ASN A 368 4.16 13.01 -23.30
CA ASN A 368 4.82 11.73 -23.11
C ASN A 368 6.32 11.89 -23.33
N PHE A 369 7.09 11.32 -22.41
CA PHE A 369 8.54 11.22 -22.50
C PHE A 369 8.91 9.78 -22.74
N TYR A 370 9.99 9.58 -23.48
CA TYR A 370 10.50 8.26 -23.83
C TYR A 370 12.01 8.23 -23.65
N PHE A 371 12.57 7.09 -23.27
CA PHE A 371 14.01 6.86 -23.37
C PHE A 371 14.29 5.71 -24.33
N ASP A 372 15.48 5.76 -24.92
CA ASP A 372 15.97 4.74 -25.84
C ASP A 372 16.40 3.48 -25.08
N LEU A 373 15.76 2.35 -25.40
CA LEU A 373 16.07 1.02 -24.91
C LEU A 373 17.26 0.44 -25.71
N ASN A 374 18.42 1.06 -25.52
CA ASN A 374 19.67 0.64 -26.15
C ASN A 374 20.39 -0.48 -25.38
N GLU A 375 21.58 -0.87 -25.86
CA GLU A 375 22.37 -1.94 -25.25
C GLU A 375 22.85 -1.64 -23.83
N ASN A 376 23.12 -0.36 -23.49
CA ASN A 376 23.53 0.03 -22.14
C ASN A 376 22.38 -0.22 -21.15
N MET A 377 21.16 0.15 -21.55
CA MET A 377 19.94 -0.12 -20.78
C MET A 377 19.67 -1.62 -20.65
N LYS A 378 19.78 -2.39 -21.74
CA LYS A 378 19.52 -3.84 -21.72
C LYS A 378 20.50 -4.62 -20.85
N LYS A 379 21.75 -4.15 -20.70
CA LYS A 379 22.79 -4.79 -19.88
C LYS A 379 22.70 -4.40 -18.40
N SER A 380 22.19 -3.20 -18.06
CA SER A 380 22.08 -2.76 -16.68
C SER A 380 20.82 -3.32 -15.99
N ARG A 381 21.05 -4.25 -15.07
CA ARG A 381 20.00 -4.79 -14.20
C ARG A 381 19.45 -3.72 -13.27
N PHE A 382 20.28 -2.79 -12.80
CA PHE A 382 19.86 -1.66 -11.99
C PHE A 382 18.88 -0.77 -12.76
N ALA A 383 19.23 -0.35 -13.98
CA ALA A 383 18.39 0.53 -14.79
C ALA A 383 17.01 -0.10 -15.05
N MET A 384 16.95 -1.39 -15.39
CA MET A 384 15.68 -2.12 -15.56
C MET A 384 14.88 -2.23 -14.26
N SER A 385 15.54 -2.39 -13.11
CA SER A 385 14.90 -2.46 -11.79
C SER A 385 14.35 -1.11 -11.35
N LEU A 386 15.10 -0.03 -11.60
CA LEU A 386 14.70 1.34 -11.33
C LEU A 386 13.49 1.71 -12.20
N TYR A 387 13.57 1.46 -13.50
CA TYR A 387 12.46 1.68 -14.42
C TYR A 387 11.20 0.91 -14.01
N ALA A 388 11.32 -0.39 -13.69
CA ALA A 388 10.21 -1.20 -13.20
C ALA A 388 9.58 -0.62 -11.92
N SER A 389 10.41 -0.07 -11.02
CA SER A 389 9.93 0.56 -9.79
C SER A 389 9.08 1.80 -10.06
N HIS A 390 9.52 2.68 -10.97
CA HIS A 390 8.75 3.86 -11.38
C HIS A 390 7.47 3.49 -12.13
N VAL A 391 7.51 2.51 -13.01
CA VAL A 391 6.31 2.00 -13.69
C VAL A 391 5.30 1.45 -12.67
N MET A 392 5.75 0.65 -11.70
CA MET A 392 4.87 0.11 -10.66
C MET A 392 4.27 1.23 -9.82
N ALA A 393 5.06 2.22 -9.41
CA ALA A 393 4.55 3.40 -8.69
C ALA A 393 3.46 4.11 -9.50
N LYS A 394 3.67 4.26 -10.83
CA LYS A 394 2.70 4.87 -11.73
C LYS A 394 1.41 4.07 -11.86
N ILE A 395 1.50 2.75 -12.09
CA ILE A 395 0.33 1.85 -12.23
C ILE A 395 -0.48 1.83 -10.93
N LEU A 396 0.19 1.82 -9.78
CA LEU A 396 -0.44 1.76 -8.47
C LEU A 396 -0.83 3.14 -7.94
N GLU A 397 -0.58 4.22 -8.67
CA GLU A 397 -0.87 5.60 -8.26
C GLU A 397 -0.37 5.91 -6.82
N ILE A 398 0.92 5.66 -6.57
CA ILE A 398 1.59 5.83 -5.26
C ILE A 398 2.36 7.14 -5.19
#